data_AF-A0A1I8ILY3-F1
#
_entry.id   AF-A0A1I8ILY3-F1
#
_cell.length_a   1.000
_cell.length_b   1.000
_cell.length_c   1.000
_cell.angle_alpha   90.00
_cell.angle_beta   90.00
_cell.angle_gamma   90.00
#
_symmetry.space_group_name_H-M   'P 1'
#
loop_
_entity.id
_entity.type
_entity.pdbx_description
1 polymer ?
#
loop_
_entity_poly.entity_id
_entity_poly.type
_entity_poly.pdbx_seq_one_letter_code
_entity_poly.pdbx_strand_id
1 'polypeptide(L)'
;MGVCSCCVKLCTCCSAQVAKCVLGAINGILITIGVVLAIIGCILHWGGNLVFQLLSAALSNIGSSYAGIALLAVGLFLVATGIIGAIGACCNSKLLIIVYIVIMAVLALACAGLAAGYIINKNLMRTEGAKQMTTLVKSEYKGRGSANEFTNILDLIQARVPCCGVDNYTIYHEFNTWNSTYQLKNGTYIDEVLPESCCKISGATFEPTYENCTYSPDSQNSNMYEGGCYTKLAA
;
A
#
# COMPACT_ATOMS: atom_id res chain seq x y z
N MET A 1 40.34 20.82 6.74
CA MET A 1 40.06 19.41 7.08
C MET A 1 39.69 19.35 8.55
N GLY A 2 38.41 19.56 8.87
CA GLY A 2 37.90 19.54 10.24
C GLY A 2 37.27 18.18 10.52
N VAL A 3 38.06 17.25 11.03
CA VAL A 3 37.55 15.93 11.45
C VAL A 3 36.67 16.16 12.68
N CYS A 4 35.38 15.85 12.56
CA CYS A 4 34.43 15.87 13.66
C CYS A 4 34.96 14.98 14.79
N SER A 5 35.42 15.62 15.87
CA SER A 5 35.88 14.96 17.08
C SER A 5 34.68 14.36 17.82
N CYS A 6 34.32 13.12 17.49
CA CYS A 6 33.22 12.39 18.11
C CYS A 6 33.71 11.29 19.08
N CYS A 7 34.88 11.45 19.73
CA CYS A 7 35.43 10.37 20.57
C CYS A 7 35.96 10.76 21.97
N VAL A 8 35.94 12.03 22.40
CA VAL A 8 36.56 12.39 23.69
C VAL A 8 35.66 13.28 24.55
N LYS A 9 34.78 12.66 25.34
CA LYS A 9 34.60 13.00 26.76
C LYS A 9 33.75 11.94 27.47
N LEU A 10 34.49 11.00 28.05
CA LEU A 10 34.10 9.77 28.74
C LEU A 10 33.75 10.01 30.24
N CYS A 11 33.15 11.13 30.65
CA CYS A 11 32.96 11.37 32.10
C CYS A 11 31.68 12.13 32.51
N THR A 12 30.52 11.80 31.92
CA THR A 12 29.20 12.25 32.42
C THR A 12 28.09 11.20 32.16
N CYS A 13 28.46 9.92 32.18
CA CYS A 13 28.28 8.99 31.05
C CYS A 13 27.03 8.10 30.95
N CYS A 14 26.01 8.15 31.82
CA CYS A 14 24.85 7.26 31.65
C CYS A 14 23.66 7.92 30.92
N SER A 15 23.06 8.98 31.46
CA SER A 15 21.84 9.58 30.89
C SER A 15 22.09 10.42 29.63
N ALA A 16 23.14 11.24 29.61
CA ALA A 16 23.43 12.14 28.49
C ALA A 16 23.95 11.40 27.24
N GLN A 17 24.65 10.27 27.42
CA GLN A 17 25.11 9.44 26.32
C GLN A 17 23.95 8.63 25.73
N VAL A 18 23.07 8.07 26.59
CA VAL A 18 21.85 7.38 26.16
C VAL A 18 20.94 8.32 25.37
N ALA A 19 20.73 9.56 25.81
CA ALA A 19 19.90 10.53 25.09
C ALA A 19 20.42 10.82 23.67
N LYS A 20 21.74 10.92 23.49
CA LYS A 20 22.35 11.11 22.16
C LYS A 20 22.22 9.88 21.27
N CYS A 21 22.39 8.68 21.83
CA CYS A 21 22.18 7.44 21.09
C CYS A 21 20.71 7.27 20.67
N VAL A 22 19.76 7.55 21.56
CA VAL A 22 18.31 7.50 21.28
C VAL A 22 17.93 8.53 20.21
N LEU A 23 18.41 9.77 20.32
CA LEU A 23 18.14 10.82 19.32
C LEU A 23 18.75 10.47 17.96
N GLY A 24 19.96 9.89 17.95
CA GLY A 24 20.59 9.38 16.73
C GLY A 24 19.78 8.25 16.08
N ALA A 25 19.29 7.30 16.86
CA ALA A 25 18.47 6.20 16.37
C ALA A 25 17.14 6.70 15.79
N ILE A 26 16.43 7.59 16.50
CA ILE A 26 15.15 8.15 16.04
C ILE A 26 15.35 8.92 14.73
N ASN A 27 16.37 9.77 14.63
CA ASN A 27 16.66 10.51 13.40
C ASN A 27 17.10 9.59 12.26
N GLY A 28 17.87 8.54 12.56
CA GLY A 28 18.23 7.52 11.57
C GLY A 28 16.99 6.83 10.99
N ILE A 29 16.08 6.36 11.86
CA ILE A 29 14.81 5.76 11.44
C ILE A 29 14.00 6.75 10.59
N LEU A 30 13.87 7.99 11.06
CA LEU A 30 13.08 9.02 10.38
C LEU A 30 13.65 9.38 9.00
N ILE A 31 14.98 9.47 8.85
CA ILE A 31 15.64 9.64 7.54
C ILE A 31 15.41 8.42 6.65
N THR A 32 15.59 7.20 7.17
CA THR A 32 15.40 5.98 6.36
C THR A 32 13.97 5.88 5.84
N ILE A 33 12.96 6.12 6.67
CA ILE A 33 11.55 6.15 6.28
C ILE A 33 11.32 7.27 5.26
N GLY A 34 11.84 8.47 5.52
CA GLY A 34 11.71 9.61 4.60
C GLY A 34 12.30 9.34 3.21
N VAL A 35 13.48 8.72 3.14
CA VAL A 35 14.14 8.34 1.87
C VAL A 35 13.31 7.29 1.13
N VAL A 36 12.83 6.25 1.82
CA VAL A 36 11.97 5.23 1.20
C VAL A 36 10.70 5.86 0.64
N LEU A 37 10.02 6.73 1.40
CA LEU A 37 8.82 7.43 0.94
C LEU A 37 9.10 8.37 -0.23
N ALA A 38 10.24 9.08 -0.22
CA ALA A 38 10.63 9.94 -1.33
C ALA A 38 10.93 9.13 -2.61
N ILE A 39 11.59 7.97 -2.50
CA ILE A 39 11.84 7.06 -3.63
C ILE A 39 10.51 6.56 -4.20
N ILE A 40 9.61 6.08 -3.34
CA ILE A 40 8.26 5.65 -3.72
C ILE A 40 7.51 6.79 -4.41
N GLY A 41 7.54 8.01 -3.86
CA GLY A 41 6.92 9.20 -4.45
C GLY A 41 7.49 9.56 -5.82
N CYS A 42 8.82 9.50 -6.00
CA CYS A 42 9.49 9.71 -7.29
C CYS A 42 9.06 8.65 -8.32
N ILE A 43 9.01 7.38 -7.92
CA ILE A 43 8.55 6.29 -8.79
C ILE A 43 7.08 6.48 -9.17
N LEU A 44 6.24 6.91 -8.23
CA LEU A 44 4.83 7.20 -8.51
C LEU A 44 4.64 8.44 -9.39
N HIS A 45 5.52 9.43 -9.33
CA HIS A 45 5.34 10.64 -10.12
C HIS A 45 5.97 10.55 -11.52
N TRP A 46 7.10 9.85 -11.66
CA TRP A 46 7.91 9.80 -12.89
C TRP A 46 8.13 8.40 -13.46
N GLY A 47 7.67 7.35 -12.78
CA GLY A 47 7.88 5.97 -13.23
C GLY A 47 7.14 5.66 -14.52
N GLY A 48 7.85 5.62 -15.64
CA GLY A 48 7.34 5.11 -16.91
C GLY A 48 7.48 3.59 -16.99
N ASN A 49 6.42 2.86 -16.66
CA ASN A 49 6.18 1.42 -16.85
C ASN A 49 6.86 0.42 -15.88
N LEU A 50 6.11 -0.67 -15.65
CA LEU A 50 6.28 -1.80 -14.73
C LEU A 50 6.22 -1.52 -13.21
N VAL A 51 7.11 -0.71 -12.64
CA VAL A 51 7.11 -0.46 -11.18
C VAL A 51 5.99 0.52 -10.78
N PHE A 52 5.72 1.49 -11.66
CA PHE A 52 4.58 2.40 -11.54
C PHE A 52 3.27 1.62 -11.54
N GLN A 53 3.11 0.62 -12.42
CA GLN A 53 1.88 -0.17 -12.59
C GLN A 53 1.54 -1.08 -11.40
N LEU A 54 2.56 -1.66 -10.76
CA LEU A 54 2.40 -2.53 -9.59
C LEU A 54 2.09 -1.74 -8.30
N LEU A 55 2.50 -0.47 -8.25
CA LEU A 55 2.35 0.40 -7.08
C LEU A 55 1.14 1.35 -7.23
N SER A 56 0.83 1.80 -8.44
CA SER A 56 -0.34 2.63 -8.80
C SER A 56 -1.64 1.88 -8.60
N ALA A 57 -1.74 0.62 -9.02
CA ALA A 57 -2.97 -0.15 -8.92
C ALA A 57 -3.27 -0.63 -7.48
N ALA A 58 -2.28 -0.62 -6.59
CA ALA A 58 -2.50 -0.79 -5.15
C ALA A 58 -3.00 0.50 -4.47
N LEU A 59 -2.89 1.65 -5.14
CA LEU A 59 -3.14 3.00 -4.61
C LEU A 59 -4.10 3.84 -5.48
N SER A 60 -4.79 3.25 -6.46
CA SER A 60 -5.41 3.95 -7.60
C SER A 60 -6.61 4.86 -7.29
N ASN A 61 -7.17 4.80 -6.07
CA ASN A 61 -8.18 5.76 -5.61
C ASN A 61 -7.61 7.06 -5.04
N ILE A 62 -6.29 7.16 -4.89
CA ILE A 62 -5.62 8.41 -4.51
C ILE A 62 -5.04 8.99 -5.80
N GLY A 63 -5.79 9.91 -6.43
CA GLY A 63 -5.52 10.47 -7.76
C GLY A 63 -4.03 10.45 -8.15
N SER A 64 -3.71 9.65 -9.16
CA SER A 64 -2.39 9.05 -9.40
C SER A 64 -1.22 10.03 -9.61
N SER A 65 -1.49 11.33 -9.76
CA SER A 65 -0.46 12.38 -9.75
C SER A 65 -0.30 13.07 -8.37
N TYR A 66 -1.39 13.27 -7.63
CA TYR A 66 -1.36 13.97 -6.35
C TYR A 66 -0.79 13.10 -5.22
N ALA A 67 -1.05 11.79 -5.25
CA ALA A 67 -0.51 10.85 -4.25
C ALA A 67 1.02 10.77 -4.29
N GLY A 68 1.60 10.66 -5.49
CA GLY A 68 3.05 10.62 -5.69
C GLY A 68 3.74 11.90 -5.24
N ILE A 69 3.18 13.06 -5.60
CA ILE A 69 3.67 14.38 -5.15
C ILE A 69 3.56 14.51 -3.63
N ALA A 70 2.45 14.08 -3.03
CA ALA A 70 2.26 14.13 -1.58
C ALA A 70 3.26 13.23 -0.84
N LEU A 71 3.45 11.98 -1.30
CA LEU A 71 4.44 11.04 -0.74
C LEU A 71 5.87 11.58 -0.86
N LEU A 72 6.20 12.19 -2.00
CA LEU A 72 7.49 12.84 -2.21
C LEU A 72 7.68 14.02 -1.25
N ALA A 73 6.68 14.90 -1.13
CA ALA A 73 6.72 16.05 -0.23
C ALA A 73 6.88 15.63 1.24
N VAL A 74 6.11 14.63 1.69
CA VAL A 74 6.20 14.07 3.04
C VAL A 74 7.57 13.41 3.26
N GLY A 75 8.05 12.62 2.30
CA GLY A 75 9.35 11.97 2.37
C GLY A 75 10.50 12.97 2.51
N LEU A 76 10.52 14.01 1.67
CA LEU A 76 11.53 15.09 1.75
C LEU A 76 11.43 15.88 3.07
N PHE A 77 10.22 16.13 3.56
CA PHE A 77 10.01 16.78 4.85
C PHE A 77 10.57 15.94 6.01
N LEU A 78 10.36 14.61 6.00
CA LEU A 78 10.96 13.71 6.99
C LEU A 78 12.48 13.69 6.90
N VAL A 79 13.06 13.62 5.70
CA VAL A 79 14.53 13.70 5.55
C VAL A 79 15.08 15.02 6.10
N ALA A 80 14.45 16.14 5.78
CA ALA A 80 14.86 17.47 6.26
C ALA A 80 14.80 17.56 7.80
N THR A 81 13.72 17.10 8.41
CA THR A 81 13.55 17.10 9.87
C THR A 81 14.54 16.18 10.56
N GLY A 82 14.86 15.02 9.98
CA GLY A 82 15.90 14.12 10.47
C GLY A 82 17.31 14.73 10.40
N ILE A 83 17.64 15.43 9.30
CA ILE A 83 18.91 16.16 9.15
C ILE A 83 19.01 17.29 10.19
N ILE A 84 17.94 18.06 10.39
CA ILE A 84 17.87 19.11 11.43
C ILE A 84 18.11 18.51 12.81
N GLY A 85 17.49 17.36 13.12
CA GLY A 85 17.70 16.63 14.37
C GLY A 85 19.15 16.16 14.54
N ALA A 86 19.76 15.61 13.49
CA ALA A 86 21.15 15.15 13.51
C ALA A 86 22.14 16.32 13.68
N ILE A 87 21.97 17.41 12.93
CA ILE A 87 22.81 18.62 13.04
C ILE A 87 22.62 19.28 14.41
N GLY A 88 21.37 19.39 14.90
CA GLY A 88 21.08 19.94 16.23
C GLY A 88 21.81 19.19 17.35
N ALA A 89 21.84 17.86 17.26
CA ALA A 89 22.57 17.00 18.20
C ALA A 89 24.09 17.14 18.08
N CYS A 90 24.64 17.17 16.85
CA CYS A 90 26.09 17.28 16.61
C CYS A 90 26.64 18.66 16.97
N CYS A 91 25.92 19.72 16.63
CA CYS A 91 26.35 21.11 16.84
C CYS A 91 25.95 21.69 18.20
N ASN A 92 25.26 20.92 19.07
CA ASN A 92 24.73 21.38 20.37
C ASN A 92 23.94 22.70 20.30
N SER A 93 23.29 22.98 19.16
CA SER A 93 22.56 24.22 18.97
C SER A 93 21.17 24.12 19.58
N LYS A 94 20.94 24.87 20.66
CA LYS A 94 19.67 24.89 21.40
C LYS A 94 18.49 25.25 20.49
N LEU A 95 18.67 26.18 19.56
CA LEU A 95 17.61 26.61 18.64
C LEU A 95 17.17 25.48 17.70
N LEU A 96 18.11 24.76 17.08
CA LEU A 96 17.77 23.64 16.18
C LEU A 96 17.08 22.50 16.93
N ILE A 97 17.51 22.20 18.16
CA ILE A 97 16.88 21.17 18.99
C ILE A 97 15.45 21.57 19.36
N ILE A 98 15.21 22.84 19.72
CA ILE A 98 13.86 23.34 20.03
C ILE A 98 12.95 23.22 18.80
N VAL A 99 13.42 23.67 17.63
CA VAL A 99 12.64 23.57 16.37
C VAL A 99 12.32 22.11 16.05
N TYR A 100 13.29 21.20 16.17
CA TYR A 100 13.08 19.77 15.98
C TYR A 100 12.00 19.21 16.91
N ILE A 101 12.06 19.53 18.21
CA ILE A 101 11.09 19.05 19.20
C ILE A 101 9.68 19.55 18.87
N VAL A 102 9.53 20.82 18.47
CA VAL A 102 8.24 21.39 18.09
C VAL A 102 7.66 20.66 16.88
N ILE A 103 8.46 20.43 15.84
CA ILE A 103 8.01 19.70 14.65
C ILE A 103 7.57 18.28 15.01
N MET A 104 8.39 17.56 15.78
CA MET A 104 8.07 16.20 16.22
C MET A 104 6.81 16.14 17.09
N ALA A 105 6.59 17.13 17.95
CA ALA A 105 5.39 17.22 18.78
C ALA A 105 4.12 17.41 17.91
N VAL A 106 4.19 18.30 16.92
CA VAL A 106 3.06 18.51 15.99
C VAL A 106 2.77 17.25 15.18
N LEU A 107 3.80 16.56 14.68
CA LEU A 107 3.64 15.28 13.98
C LEU A 107 3.01 14.21 14.87
N ALA A 108 3.46 14.10 16.13
CA ALA A 108 2.91 13.14 17.07
C ALA A 108 1.41 13.40 17.36
N LEU A 109 1.03 14.67 17.54
CA LEU A 109 -0.37 15.06 17.73
C LEU A 109 -1.22 14.76 16.48
N ALA A 110 -0.69 15.04 15.28
CA ALA A 110 -1.37 14.71 14.03
C ALA A 110 -1.60 13.20 13.88
N CYS A 111 -0.57 12.39 14.12
CA CYS A 111 -0.67 10.92 14.07
C CYS A 111 -1.66 10.39 15.11
N ALA A 112 -1.63 10.90 16.35
CA ALA A 112 -2.57 10.50 17.39
C ALA A 112 -4.02 10.86 17.03
N GLY A 113 -4.25 12.05 16.46
CA GLY A 113 -5.56 12.48 15.97
C GLY A 113 -6.09 11.60 14.84
N LEU A 114 -5.23 11.26 13.86
CA LEU A 114 -5.58 10.34 12.78
C LEU A 114 -5.92 8.94 13.30
N ALA A 115 -5.10 8.38 14.20
CA ALA A 115 -5.33 7.08 14.79
C ALA A 115 -6.64 7.03 15.60
N ALA A 116 -6.89 8.04 16.43
CA ALA A 116 -8.14 8.16 17.18
C ALA A 116 -9.36 8.29 16.25
N GLY A 117 -9.25 9.14 15.22
CA GLY A 117 -10.30 9.31 14.21
C GLY A 117 -10.62 8.01 13.46
N TYR A 118 -9.60 7.23 13.10
CA TYR A 118 -9.76 5.92 12.48
C TYR A 118 -10.46 4.93 13.40
N ILE A 119 -10.05 4.82 14.67
CA ILE A 119 -10.65 3.88 15.63
C ILE A 119 -12.13 4.21 15.87
N ILE A 120 -12.46 5.49 16.02
CA ILE A 120 -13.84 5.95 16.26
C ILE A 120 -14.72 5.68 15.03
N ASN A 121 -14.21 5.94 13.82
CA ASN A 121 -14.97 5.87 12.58
C ASN A 121 -14.69 4.60 11.77
N LYS A 122 -14.17 3.54 12.39
CA LYS A 122 -13.71 2.32 11.70
C LYS A 122 -14.75 1.75 10.74
N ASN A 123 -16.03 1.75 11.14
CA ASN A 123 -17.13 1.20 10.35
C ASN A 123 -17.49 2.08 9.15
N LEU A 124 -17.43 3.40 9.31
CA LEU A 124 -17.67 4.36 8.24
C LEU A 124 -16.55 4.29 7.20
N MET A 125 -15.29 4.30 7.65
CA MET A 125 -14.12 4.17 6.77
C MET A 125 -14.13 2.85 6.02
N ARG A 126 -14.52 1.76 6.69
CA ARG A 126 -14.67 0.45 6.04
C ARG A 126 -15.74 0.50 4.95
N THR A 127 -16.93 1.01 5.25
CA THR A 127 -18.03 1.12 4.28
C THR A 127 -17.66 2.00 3.08
N GLU A 128 -17.06 3.17 3.32
CA GLU A 128 -16.68 4.08 2.24
C GLU A 128 -15.56 3.51 1.37
N GLY A 129 -14.57 2.84 1.95
CA GLY A 129 -13.54 2.17 1.16
C GLY A 129 -14.10 0.99 0.34
N ALA A 130 -15.08 0.24 0.86
CA ALA A 130 -15.77 -0.81 0.11
C ALA A 130 -16.52 -0.23 -1.10
N LYS A 131 -17.22 0.90 -0.92
CA LYS A 131 -17.89 1.61 -2.01
C LYS A 131 -16.89 2.09 -3.07
N GLN A 132 -15.77 2.68 -2.66
CA GLN A 132 -14.75 3.13 -3.59
C GLN A 132 -14.12 1.97 -4.37
N MET A 133 -13.85 0.82 -3.71
CA MET A 133 -13.37 -0.38 -4.40
C MET A 133 -14.43 -0.91 -5.37
N THR A 134 -15.71 -0.90 -4.99
CA THR A 134 -16.82 -1.28 -5.86
C THR A 134 -16.87 -0.41 -7.12
N THR A 135 -16.72 0.90 -6.98
CA THR A 135 -16.65 1.82 -8.13
C THR A 135 -15.48 1.49 -9.04
N LEU A 136 -14.28 1.26 -8.48
CA LEU A 136 -13.10 0.88 -9.27
C LEU A 136 -13.29 -0.45 -9.99
N VAL A 137 -13.85 -1.47 -9.34
CA VAL A 137 -14.11 -2.75 -9.99
C VAL A 137 -15.03 -2.56 -11.19
N LYS A 138 -16.11 -1.80 -11.04
CA LYS A 138 -17.06 -1.57 -12.15
C LYS A 138 -16.46 -0.77 -13.31
N SER A 139 -15.58 0.20 -13.04
CA SER A 139 -15.03 1.07 -14.10
C SER A 139 -13.75 0.53 -14.74
N GLU A 140 -12.85 -0.02 -13.92
CA GLU A 140 -11.48 -0.36 -14.33
C GLU A 140 -11.27 -1.85 -14.58
N TYR A 141 -12.06 -2.75 -13.99
CA TYR A 141 -11.85 -4.18 -14.20
C TYR A 141 -12.19 -4.58 -15.64
N LYS A 142 -11.23 -5.17 -16.36
CA LYS A 142 -11.36 -5.56 -17.77
C LYS A 142 -11.32 -7.08 -18.00
N GLY A 143 -10.97 -7.86 -16.98
CA GLY A 143 -10.88 -9.31 -17.06
C GLY A 143 -9.55 -9.81 -17.66
N ARG A 144 -9.49 -11.12 -17.90
CA ARG A 144 -8.27 -11.85 -18.29
C ARG A 144 -7.60 -11.26 -19.53
N GLY A 145 -6.28 -11.14 -19.50
CA GLY A 145 -5.47 -10.71 -20.64
C GLY A 145 -5.50 -9.20 -20.89
N SER A 146 -6.14 -8.43 -20.01
CA SER A 146 -6.09 -6.98 -20.07
C SER A 146 -4.72 -6.44 -19.64
N ALA A 147 -4.27 -5.39 -20.31
CA ALA A 147 -3.14 -4.57 -19.84
C ALA A 147 -3.54 -3.61 -18.70
N ASN A 148 -4.80 -3.63 -18.25
CA ASN A 148 -5.27 -2.78 -17.17
C ASN A 148 -4.64 -3.20 -15.83
N GLU A 149 -4.01 -2.24 -15.16
CA GLU A 149 -3.21 -2.46 -13.95
C GLU A 149 -4.07 -2.89 -12.77
N PHE A 150 -5.22 -2.24 -12.59
CA PHE A 150 -6.18 -2.56 -11.51
C PHE A 150 -6.68 -4.00 -11.63
N THR A 151 -6.96 -4.45 -12.86
CA THR A 151 -7.34 -5.84 -13.16
C THR A 151 -6.26 -6.82 -12.68
N ASN A 152 -5.00 -6.60 -13.06
CA ASN A 152 -3.88 -7.47 -12.72
C ASN A 152 -3.64 -7.56 -11.20
N ILE A 153 -3.75 -6.44 -10.48
CA ILE A 153 -3.56 -6.43 -9.03
C ILE A 153 -4.71 -7.12 -8.31
N LEU A 154 -5.95 -6.83 -8.71
CA LEU A 154 -7.10 -7.50 -8.14
C LEU A 154 -7.05 -9.00 -8.39
N ASP A 155 -6.64 -9.41 -9.59
CA ASP A 155 -6.44 -10.82 -9.94
C ASP A 155 -5.33 -11.47 -9.09
N LEU A 156 -4.22 -10.77 -8.85
CA LEU A 156 -3.15 -11.26 -7.97
C LEU A 156 -3.64 -11.43 -6.52
N ILE A 157 -4.42 -10.49 -6.01
CA ILE A 157 -5.00 -10.55 -4.66
C ILE A 157 -5.94 -11.75 -4.56
N GLN A 158 -6.88 -11.89 -5.49
CA GLN A 158 -7.85 -12.99 -5.52
C GLN A 158 -7.17 -14.36 -5.66
N ALA A 159 -6.07 -14.42 -6.41
CA ALA A 159 -5.27 -15.62 -6.59
C ALA A 159 -4.53 -16.05 -5.30
N ARG A 160 -4.10 -15.08 -4.49
CA ARG A 160 -3.23 -15.31 -3.31
C ARG A 160 -3.97 -15.32 -1.99
N VAL A 161 -5.06 -14.58 -1.91
CA VAL A 161 -5.94 -14.48 -0.75
C VAL A 161 -7.23 -15.20 -1.09
N PRO A 162 -7.71 -16.14 -0.26
CA PRO A 162 -8.97 -16.83 -0.52
C PRO A 162 -10.14 -15.85 -0.38
N CYS A 163 -10.44 -15.15 -1.48
CA CYS A 163 -11.49 -14.15 -1.60
C CYS A 163 -11.90 -13.98 -3.07
N CYS A 164 -13.09 -13.41 -3.31
CA CYS A 164 -13.54 -13.10 -4.66
C CYS A 164 -14.40 -11.83 -4.70
N GLY A 165 -14.06 -10.90 -5.59
CA GLY A 165 -14.75 -9.61 -5.71
C GLY A 165 -14.51 -8.67 -4.52
N VAL A 166 -15.39 -7.69 -4.34
CA VAL A 166 -15.24 -6.67 -3.27
C VAL A 166 -15.79 -7.19 -1.94
N ASP A 167 -17.10 -7.42 -1.89
CA ASP A 167 -17.80 -8.08 -0.78
C ASP A 167 -18.21 -9.52 -1.16
N ASN A 168 -18.45 -9.77 -2.45
CA ASN A 168 -18.83 -11.06 -3.00
C ASN A 168 -18.48 -11.13 -4.51
N TYR A 169 -18.46 -12.33 -5.09
CA TYR A 169 -18.23 -12.56 -6.52
C TYR A 169 -19.33 -11.95 -7.40
N THR A 170 -20.53 -11.75 -6.87
CA THR A 170 -21.69 -11.25 -7.63
C THR A 170 -21.45 -9.90 -8.28
N ILE A 171 -20.46 -9.13 -7.80
CA ILE A 171 -20.07 -7.86 -8.38
C ILE A 171 -19.79 -7.96 -9.89
N TYR A 172 -19.25 -9.08 -10.36
CA TYR A 172 -18.92 -9.30 -11.76
C TYR A 172 -20.15 -9.44 -12.68
N HIS A 173 -21.33 -9.64 -12.10
CA HIS A 173 -22.61 -9.62 -12.83
C HIS A 173 -23.24 -8.23 -12.90
N GLU A 174 -22.73 -7.26 -12.15
CA GLU A 174 -23.33 -5.92 -12.05
C GLU A 174 -22.81 -4.95 -13.12
N PHE A 175 -21.83 -5.35 -13.93
CA PHE A 175 -21.21 -4.50 -14.95
C PHE A 175 -20.68 -5.32 -16.13
N ASN A 176 -20.66 -4.69 -17.32
CA ASN A 176 -20.28 -5.35 -18.59
C ASN A 176 -18.94 -4.84 -19.15
N THR A 177 -18.14 -4.15 -18.34
CA THR A 177 -16.86 -3.57 -18.79
C THR A 177 -15.73 -4.59 -18.87
N TRP A 178 -15.91 -5.78 -18.28
CA TRP A 178 -14.96 -6.87 -18.34
C TRP A 178 -15.37 -7.92 -19.37
N ASN A 179 -14.37 -8.53 -20.03
CA ASN A 179 -14.62 -9.56 -21.02
C ASN A 179 -14.87 -10.90 -20.33
N SER A 180 -16.14 -11.25 -20.15
CA SER A 180 -16.57 -12.51 -19.56
C SER A 180 -16.57 -13.68 -20.54
N THR A 181 -16.42 -13.44 -21.84
CA THR A 181 -16.45 -14.53 -22.83
C THR A 181 -15.03 -15.02 -23.11
N TYR A 182 -14.78 -16.30 -22.86
CA TYR A 182 -13.47 -16.92 -23.02
C TYR A 182 -13.52 -18.12 -23.99
N GLN A 183 -12.47 -18.28 -24.78
CA GLN A 183 -12.28 -19.46 -25.61
C GLN A 183 -11.42 -20.48 -24.90
N LEU A 184 -12.00 -21.63 -24.59
CA LEU A 184 -11.29 -22.80 -24.10
C LEU A 184 -10.29 -23.30 -25.15
N LYS A 185 -9.27 -24.06 -24.71
CA LYS A 185 -8.24 -24.65 -25.58
C LYS A 185 -8.80 -25.52 -26.72
N ASN A 186 -10.02 -26.05 -26.55
CA ASN A 186 -10.73 -26.86 -27.54
C ASN A 186 -11.53 -26.02 -28.58
N GLY A 187 -11.47 -24.70 -28.51
CA GLY A 187 -12.19 -23.78 -29.41
C GLY A 187 -13.63 -23.45 -29.00
N THR A 188 -14.11 -23.97 -27.87
CA THR A 188 -15.45 -23.67 -27.34
C THR A 188 -15.45 -22.33 -26.62
N TYR A 189 -16.44 -21.50 -26.92
CA TYR A 189 -16.68 -20.26 -26.19
C TYR A 189 -17.56 -20.52 -24.97
N ILE A 190 -17.17 -19.96 -23.83
CA ILE A 190 -17.90 -20.02 -22.57
C ILE A 190 -18.08 -18.61 -22.02
N ASP A 191 -19.15 -18.42 -21.25
CA ASP A 191 -19.36 -17.21 -20.46
C ASP A 191 -18.94 -17.48 -19.01
N GLU A 192 -17.95 -16.73 -18.56
CA GLU A 192 -17.39 -16.81 -17.22
C GLU A 192 -18.33 -16.12 -16.21
N VAL A 193 -18.68 -16.85 -15.15
CA VAL A 193 -19.45 -16.36 -14.01
C VAL A 193 -18.57 -15.50 -13.10
N LEU A 194 -17.30 -15.87 -12.97
CA LEU A 194 -16.29 -15.15 -12.20
C LEU A 194 -14.92 -15.21 -12.90
N PRO A 195 -13.99 -14.32 -12.56
CA PRO A 195 -12.64 -14.37 -13.11
C PRO A 195 -11.85 -15.58 -12.62
N GLU A 196 -10.89 -16.04 -13.42
CA GLU A 196 -9.96 -17.12 -13.08
C GLU A 196 -9.23 -16.90 -11.77
N SER A 197 -8.93 -15.64 -11.43
CA SER A 197 -8.27 -15.28 -10.20
C SER A 197 -9.06 -15.65 -8.95
N CYS A 198 -10.39 -15.80 -9.04
CA CYS A 198 -11.23 -16.29 -7.95
C CYS A 198 -11.22 -17.82 -7.81
N CYS A 199 -10.59 -18.54 -8.74
CA CYS A 199 -10.48 -20.00 -8.67
C CYS A 199 -9.43 -20.44 -7.67
N LYS A 200 -9.58 -21.66 -7.15
CA LYS A 200 -8.54 -22.25 -6.30
C LYS A 200 -7.35 -22.65 -7.17
N ILE A 201 -6.19 -22.08 -6.84
CA ILE A 201 -4.95 -22.28 -7.56
C ILE A 201 -4.15 -23.42 -6.91
N SER A 202 -3.54 -24.28 -7.73
CA SER A 202 -2.68 -25.37 -7.26
C SER A 202 -1.22 -25.07 -7.57
N GLY A 203 -0.36 -25.18 -6.55
CA GLY A 203 1.09 -25.05 -6.69
C GLY A 203 1.59 -23.61 -6.90
N ALA A 204 2.77 -23.49 -7.54
CA ALA A 204 3.41 -22.19 -7.83
C ALA A 204 2.97 -21.59 -9.18
N THR A 205 2.32 -22.39 -10.01
CA THR A 205 1.70 -21.98 -11.27
C THR A 205 0.38 -21.30 -10.95
N PHE A 206 0.18 -20.07 -11.44
CA PHE A 206 -1.07 -19.31 -11.27
C PHE A 206 -2.24 -19.89 -12.09
N GLU A 207 -2.31 -21.21 -12.22
CA GLU A 207 -3.31 -21.92 -12.98
C GLU A 207 -4.38 -22.50 -12.03
N PRO A 208 -5.66 -22.45 -12.43
CA PRO A 208 -6.76 -23.00 -11.65
C PRO A 208 -6.62 -24.52 -11.55
N THR A 209 -6.92 -25.05 -10.37
CA THR A 209 -6.90 -26.51 -10.11
C THR A 209 -7.93 -27.25 -10.97
N TYR A 210 -9.02 -26.58 -11.31
CA TYR A 210 -10.13 -27.12 -12.08
C TYR A 210 -10.46 -26.18 -13.25
N GLU A 211 -10.42 -26.72 -14.47
CA GLU A 211 -10.71 -25.94 -15.69
C GLU A 211 -12.14 -25.38 -15.71
N ASN A 212 -13.08 -26.02 -15.01
CA ASN A 212 -14.48 -25.62 -15.01
C ASN A 212 -14.85 -24.50 -14.03
N CYS A 213 -13.91 -24.05 -13.21
CA CYS A 213 -14.20 -23.11 -12.13
C CYS A 213 -14.81 -21.78 -12.62
N THR A 214 -14.40 -21.26 -13.78
CA THR A 214 -14.87 -19.93 -14.21
C THR A 214 -16.32 -19.93 -14.69
N TYR A 215 -16.83 -21.04 -15.22
CA TYR A 215 -18.21 -21.15 -15.76
C TYR A 215 -19.13 -22.05 -14.94
N SER A 216 -18.58 -22.89 -14.07
CA SER A 216 -19.31 -23.72 -13.10
C SER A 216 -18.60 -23.70 -11.74
N PRO A 217 -18.55 -22.52 -11.08
CA PRO A 217 -17.91 -22.40 -9.78
C PRO A 217 -18.71 -23.13 -8.70
N ASP A 218 -18.00 -23.70 -7.73
CA ASP A 218 -18.53 -24.30 -6.50
C ASP A 218 -17.56 -24.03 -5.33
N SER A 219 -17.91 -24.51 -4.12
CA SER A 219 -17.08 -24.31 -2.91
C SER A 219 -15.78 -25.12 -2.91
N GLN A 220 -15.64 -26.11 -3.78
CA GLN A 220 -14.45 -26.95 -3.90
C GLN A 220 -13.46 -26.38 -4.90
N ASN A 221 -13.93 -25.78 -5.99
CA ASN A 221 -13.09 -25.30 -7.10
C ASN A 221 -12.82 -23.78 -7.08
N SER A 222 -13.57 -23.00 -6.30
CA SER A 222 -13.45 -21.53 -6.26
C SER A 222 -13.46 -20.97 -4.84
N ASN A 223 -13.03 -19.71 -4.71
CA ASN A 223 -13.07 -18.93 -3.46
C ASN A 223 -14.33 -18.06 -3.35
N MET A 224 -15.37 -18.34 -4.15
CA MET A 224 -16.55 -17.46 -4.24
C MET A 224 -17.33 -17.32 -2.93
N TYR A 225 -17.24 -18.33 -2.04
CA TYR A 225 -17.88 -18.34 -0.72
C TYR A 225 -16.95 -18.00 0.45
N GLU A 226 -15.67 -17.74 0.17
CA GLU A 226 -14.71 -17.36 1.22
C GLU A 226 -14.89 -15.92 1.69
N GLY A 227 -15.66 -15.12 0.95
CA GLY A 227 -15.96 -13.71 1.18
C GLY A 227 -15.23 -12.78 0.21
N GLY A 228 -15.57 -11.50 0.25
CA GLY A 228 -14.98 -10.49 -0.62
C GLY A 228 -13.58 -10.04 -0.18
N CYS A 229 -12.74 -9.65 -1.13
CA CYS A 229 -11.35 -9.30 -0.86
C CYS A 229 -11.21 -8.06 0.01
N TYR A 230 -12.11 -7.08 -0.12
CA TYR A 230 -12.10 -5.91 0.75
C TYR A 230 -12.33 -6.31 2.21
N THR A 231 -13.27 -7.22 2.44
CA THR A 231 -13.59 -7.67 3.81
C THR A 231 -12.43 -8.39 4.48
N LYS A 232 -11.63 -9.15 3.73
CA LYS A 232 -10.45 -9.88 4.19
C LYS A 232 -9.23 -9.00 4.41
N LEU A 233 -9.04 -7.98 3.56
CA LEU A 233 -7.92 -7.03 3.68
C LEU A 233 -8.17 -5.95 4.73
N ALA A 234 -9.44 -5.60 4.96
CA ALA A 234 -9.85 -4.60 5.95
C ALA A 234 -10.35 -5.22 7.27
N ALA A 235 -10.04 -6.50 7.53
CA ALA A 235 -10.28 -7.19 8.80
C ALA A 235 -9.06 -7.07 9.71
#